data_AF-A0A2E8KRK1-F1
#
_entry.id   AF-A0A2E8KRK1-F1
#
_cell.length_a   1.000
_cell.length_b   1.000
_cell.length_c   1.000
_cell.angle_alpha   90.00
_cell.angle_beta   90.00
_cell.angle_gamma   90.00
#
_symmetry.space_group_name_H-M   'P 1'
#
loop_
_entity.id
_entity.type
_entity.pdbx_description
1 polymer ?
#
loop_
_entity_poly.entity_id
_entity_poly.type
_entity_poly.pdbx_seq_one_letter_code
_entity_poly.pdbx_strand_id
1 'polypeptide(L)'
;MSIPLNTLTTNAITISNLAEARQWIDSFPRPVGFSPYAWSSTKRIALEVWKSFFNGKRFQRTLNFMHPSFYSMIRTPEGFPILKEKSIRGMC
;
A
#
# COMPACT_ATOMS: atom_id res chain seq x y z
N MET A 1 -42.48 -7.68 -5.81
CA MET A 1 -41.75 -7.19 -4.62
C MET A 1 -40.26 -7.36 -4.90
N SER A 2 -39.63 -6.36 -5.51
CA SER A 2 -38.25 -6.47 -5.97
C SER A 2 -37.33 -5.84 -4.94
N ILE A 3 -36.41 -6.65 -4.42
CA ILE A 3 -35.41 -6.26 -3.42
C ILE A 3 -34.42 -5.31 -4.10
N PRO A 4 -34.19 -4.08 -3.59
CA PRO A 4 -33.09 -3.28 -4.08
C PRO A 4 -31.78 -3.92 -3.64
N LEU A 5 -30.96 -4.31 -4.61
CA LEU A 5 -29.58 -4.76 -4.44
C LEU A 5 -28.84 -3.66 -3.65
N ASN A 6 -28.57 -3.92 -2.37
CA ASN A 6 -27.87 -2.96 -1.53
C ASN A 6 -26.49 -2.72 -2.13
N THR A 7 -26.23 -1.45 -2.35
CA THR A 7 -25.10 -0.79 -2.97
C THR A 7 -23.76 -1.47 -2.68
N LEU A 8 -23.01 -1.71 -3.76
CA LEU A 8 -21.55 -1.89 -3.75
C LEU A 8 -20.96 -1.03 -2.63
N THR A 9 -20.45 -1.66 -1.58
CA THR A 9 -19.69 -0.97 -0.55
C THR A 9 -18.52 -0.33 -1.28
N THR A 10 -18.63 0.97 -1.52
CA THR A 10 -17.51 1.80 -1.91
C THR A 10 -16.65 1.77 -0.67
N ASN A 11 -15.75 0.78 -0.60
CA ASN A 11 -14.77 0.61 0.46
C ASN A 11 -13.96 1.91 0.47
N ALA A 12 -14.39 2.85 1.31
CA ALA A 12 -13.85 4.19 1.35
C ALA A 12 -12.42 4.04 1.85
N ILE A 13 -11.47 4.09 0.92
CA ILE A 13 -10.07 4.16 1.28
C ILE A 13 -9.92 5.49 2.01
N THR A 14 -9.69 5.42 3.32
CA THR A 14 -9.57 6.60 4.20
C THR A 14 -8.49 7.56 3.69
N ILE A 15 -7.50 7.02 2.97
CA ILE A 15 -6.41 7.75 2.35
C ILE A 15 -6.80 8.13 0.92
N SER A 16 -7.27 9.36 0.75
CA SER A 16 -7.75 9.92 -0.52
C SER A 16 -6.65 10.67 -1.28
N ASN A 17 -5.58 11.09 -0.57
CA ASN A 17 -4.52 11.92 -1.14
C ASN A 17 -3.12 11.34 -0.89
N LEU A 18 -2.17 11.74 -1.75
CA LEU A 18 -0.77 11.33 -1.63
C LEU A 18 -0.11 11.86 -0.32
N ALA A 19 -0.53 13.02 0.17
CA ALA A 19 -0.05 13.56 1.44
C ALA A 19 -0.46 12.69 2.64
N GLU A 20 -1.70 12.19 2.66
CA GLU A 20 -2.19 11.26 3.69
C GLU A 20 -1.48 9.91 3.59
N ALA A 21 -1.24 9.43 2.37
CA ALA A 21 -0.47 8.20 2.14
C ALA A 21 0.95 8.32 2.70
N ARG A 22 1.57 9.50 2.56
CA ARG A 22 2.89 9.77 3.14
C ARG A 22 2.84 9.73 4.67
N GLN A 23 1.87 10.39 5.28
CA GLN A 23 1.68 10.36 6.74
C GLN A 23 1.46 8.93 7.26
N TRP A 24 0.66 8.15 6.54
CA TRP A 24 0.46 6.73 6.84
C TRP A 24 1.77 5.94 6.81
N ILE A 25 2.57 6.06 5.74
CA ILE A 25 3.87 5.41 5.64
C ILE A 25 4.82 5.89 6.75
N ASP A 26 4.76 7.18 7.10
CA ASP A 26 5.64 7.76 8.10
C ASP A 26 5.30 7.32 9.54
N SER A 27 4.06 6.89 9.79
CA SER A 27 3.63 6.32 11.08
C SER A 27 4.36 5.03 11.46
N PHE A 28 4.91 4.31 10.48
CA PHE A 28 5.60 3.04 10.73
C PHE A 28 7.01 3.28 11.27
N PRO A 29 7.34 2.74 12.47
CA PRO A 29 8.66 2.83 13.02
C PRO A 29 9.64 1.96 12.22
N ARG A 30 10.92 2.33 12.26
CA ARG A 30 11.97 1.53 11.63
C ARG A 30 12.11 0.19 12.36
N PRO A 31 12.07 -0.96 11.67
CA PRO A 31 12.30 -2.25 12.30
C PRO A 31 13.75 -2.37 12.82
N VAL A 32 13.91 -3.10 13.92
CA VAL A 32 15.21 -3.33 14.55
C VAL A 32 16.11 -4.09 13.57
N GLY A 33 17.37 -3.65 13.42
CA GLY A 33 18.33 -4.25 12.48
C GLY A 33 18.26 -3.74 11.04
N PHE A 34 17.31 -2.88 10.69
CA PHE A 34 17.26 -2.24 9.37
C PHE A 34 18.11 -0.97 9.33
N SER A 35 18.89 -0.80 8.25
CA SER A 35 19.67 0.43 8.08
C SER A 35 18.74 1.64 7.84
N PRO A 36 19.08 2.84 8.35
CA PRO A 36 18.28 4.05 8.13
C PRO A 36 18.06 4.35 6.65
N TYR A 37 19.08 4.10 5.84
CA TYR A 37 19.06 4.28 4.39
C TYR A 37 18.12 3.28 3.70
N ALA A 38 18.21 1.99 4.06
CA ALA A 38 17.32 0.97 3.53
C ALA A 38 15.87 1.29 3.89
N TRP A 39 15.60 1.66 5.15
CA TRP A 39 14.25 2.02 5.59
C TRP A 39 13.67 3.23 4.86
N SER A 40 14.48 4.27 4.67
CA SER A 40 14.08 5.45 3.90
C SER A 40 13.78 5.09 2.44
N SER A 41 14.57 4.18 1.85
CA SER A 41 14.32 3.66 0.50
C SER A 41 13.02 2.85 0.43
N THR A 42 12.75 2.00 1.42
CA THR A 42 11.51 1.25 1.57
C THR A 42 10.29 2.17 1.63
N LYS A 43 10.34 3.24 2.44
CA LYS A 43 9.28 4.26 2.52
C LYS A 43 9.06 4.98 1.19
N ARG A 44 10.13 5.35 0.48
CA ARG A 44 10.02 5.97 -0.86
C ARG A 44 9.34 5.05 -1.87
N ILE A 45 9.67 3.75 -1.83
CA ILE A 45 9.04 2.75 -2.69
C ILE A 45 7.57 2.59 -2.34
N ALA A 46 7.21 2.53 -1.05
CA ALA A 46 5.81 2.47 -0.63
C ALA A 46 5.02 3.68 -1.15
N LEU A 47 5.60 4.88 -1.08
CA LEU A 47 4.97 6.10 -1.59
C LEU A 47 4.77 6.08 -3.11
N GLU A 48 5.72 5.53 -3.87
CA GLU A 48 5.57 5.33 -5.32
C GLU A 48 4.47 4.31 -5.67
N VAL A 49 4.26 3.30 -4.83
CA VAL A 49 3.13 2.37 -4.97
C VAL A 49 1.81 3.12 -4.79
N TRP A 50 1.69 3.93 -3.73
CA TRP A 50 0.51 4.78 -3.49
C TRP A 50 0.27 5.77 -4.64
N LYS A 51 1.32 6.40 -5.16
CA LYS A 51 1.24 7.29 -6.33
C LYS A 51 0.77 6.55 -7.59
N SER A 52 1.20 5.31 -7.77
CA SER A 52 0.74 4.49 -8.89
C SER A 52 -0.74 4.13 -8.75
N PHE A 53 -1.17 3.81 -7.53
CA PHE A 53 -2.56 3.54 -7.20
C PHE A 53 -3.48 4.72 -7.49
N PHE A 54 -3.14 5.92 -7.01
CA PHE A 54 -3.91 7.14 -7.29
C PHE A 54 -3.98 7.48 -8.78
N ASN A 55 -2.92 7.17 -9.54
CA ASN A 55 -2.90 7.36 -10.99
C ASN A 55 -3.60 6.23 -11.77
N GLY A 56 -4.12 5.20 -11.11
CA GLY A 56 -4.67 4.01 -11.76
C GLY A 56 -3.66 3.20 -12.57
N LYS A 57 -2.35 3.46 -12.39
CA LYS A 57 -1.26 2.80 -13.11
C LYS A 57 -0.77 1.58 -12.34
N ARG A 58 -0.35 0.55 -13.06
CA ARG A 58 0.34 -0.60 -12.44
C ARG A 58 1.72 -0.15 -11.99
N PHE A 59 2.10 -0.57 -10.78
CA PHE A 59 3.47 -0.41 -10.31
C PHE A 59 4.39 -1.28 -11.20
N GLN A 60 5.31 -0.63 -11.91
CA GLN A 60 6.14 -1.29 -12.93
C GLN A 60 7.43 -1.90 -12.37
N ARG A 61 7.80 -1.58 -11.12
CA ARG A 61 9.02 -2.13 -10.53
C ARG A 61 8.74 -3.45 -9.83
N THR A 62 9.68 -4.37 -9.95
CA THR A 62 9.71 -5.58 -9.13
C THR A 62 10.00 -5.20 -7.69
N LEU A 63 9.07 -5.50 -6.79
CA LEU A 63 9.32 -5.44 -5.36
C LEU A 63 10.06 -6.72 -4.98
N ASN A 64 11.40 -6.65 -4.89
CA ASN A 64 12.17 -7.72 -4.26
C ASN A 64 11.79 -7.76 -2.78
N PHE A 65 11.47 -8.95 -2.26
CA PHE A 65 11.03 -9.22 -0.89
C PHE A 65 11.55 -8.20 0.12
N MET A 66 10.67 -7.27 0.49
CA MET A 66 10.94 -6.30 1.55
C MET A 66 10.55 -6.90 2.90
N HIS A 67 11.04 -6.31 3.99
CA HIS A 67 10.63 -6.62 5.36
C HIS A 67 9.10 -6.68 5.47
N PRO A 68 8.50 -7.58 6.30
CA PRO A 68 7.04 -7.72 6.44
C PRO A 68 6.29 -6.40 6.65
N SER A 69 6.89 -5.47 7.38
CA SER A 69 6.34 -4.12 7.61
C SER A 69 6.08 -3.32 6.34
N PHE A 70 6.81 -3.58 5.25
CA PHE A 70 6.55 -2.94 3.96
C PHE A 70 5.18 -3.31 3.43
N TYR A 71 4.77 -4.58 3.54
CA TYR A 71 3.45 -5.02 3.09
C TYR A 71 2.33 -4.36 3.89
N SER A 72 2.56 -4.04 5.17
CA SER A 72 1.63 -3.25 5.98
C SER A 72 1.52 -1.80 5.51
N MET A 73 2.61 -1.19 5.00
CA MET A 73 2.59 0.19 4.47
C MET A 73 1.82 0.33 3.15
N ILE A 74 1.85 -0.71 2.31
CA ILE A 74 1.13 -0.77 1.03
C ILE A 74 -0.27 -1.41 1.18
N ARG A 75 -0.74 -1.56 2.41
CA ARG A 75 -2.13 -1.82 2.73
C ARG A 75 -2.78 -0.52 3.18
N THR A 76 -4.05 -0.41 2.87
CA THR A 76 -4.91 0.61 3.48
C THR A 76 -5.07 0.32 4.98
N PRO A 77 -5.40 1.33 5.81
CA PRO A 77 -5.70 1.12 7.24
C PRO A 77 -6.80 0.07 7.46
N GLU A 78 -7.72 -0.04 6.51
CA GLU A 78 -8.80 -1.03 6.47
C GLU A 78 -8.33 -2.46 6.12
N GLY A 79 -7.03 -2.65 5.83
CA GLY A 79 -6.42 -3.94 5.53
C GLY A 79 -6.45 -4.33 4.05
N PHE A 80 -7.05 -3.53 3.16
CA PHE A 80 -7.09 -3.84 1.73
C PHE A 80 -5.72 -3.63 1.06
N PRO A 81 -5.23 -4.60 0.25
CA PRO A 81 -3.99 -4.46 -0.49
C PRO A 81 -4.17 -3.50 -1.68
N ILE A 82 -3.28 -2.51 -1.76
CA ILE A 82 -3.30 -1.49 -2.81
C ILE A 82 -2.74 -2.06 -4.13
N LEU A 83 -1.84 -3.04 -4.01
CA LEU A 83 -1.32 -3.81 -5.12
C LEU A 83 -2.19 -5.05 -5.35
N LYS A 84 -2.62 -5.28 -6.60
CA LYS A 84 -3.19 -6.56 -6.99
C LYS A 84 -2.12 -7.64 -6.80
N GLU A 85 -2.47 -8.74 -6.14
CA GLU A 85 -1.57 -9.85 -5.74
C GLU A 85 -0.61 -10.30 -6.84
N LYS A 86 -1.06 -10.29 -8.09
CA LYS A 86 -0.28 -10.56 -9.31
C LYS A 86 0.93 -9.65 -9.59
N SER A 87 1.07 -8.53 -8.89
CA SER A 87 2.23 -7.63 -8.96
C SER A 87 3.25 -7.87 -7.86
N ILE A 88 2.94 -8.73 -6.89
CA ILE A 88 3.84 -9.15 -5.81
C ILE A 88 4.39 -10.53 -6.19
N ARG A 89 5.63 -10.59 -6.69
CA ARG A 89 6.30 -11.88 -6.91
C ARG A 89 6.78 -12.42 -5.57
N GLY A 90 6.29 -13.59 -5.14
CA GLY A 90 6.80 -14.32 -3.97
C GLY A 90 5.82 -14.63 -2.84
N MET A 91 4.53 -14.31 -2.95
CA MET A 91 3.55 -14.89 -2.03
C MET A 91 3.31 -16.36 -2.45
N CYS A 92 4.05 -17.29 -1.83
CA CYS A 92 3.73 -18.70 -1.76
C CYS A 92 3.38 -19.04 -0.32
#